data_AF-A0A7R9NLC4-F1
#
_entry.id   AF-A0A7R9NLC4-F1
#
_cell.length_a   1.000
_cell.length_b   1.000
_cell.length_c   1.000
_cell.angle_alpha   90.00
_cell.angle_beta   90.00
_cell.angle_gamma   90.00
#
_symmetry.space_group_name_H-M   'P 1'
#
loop_
_entity.id
_entity.type
_entity.pdbx_description
1 polymer ?
#
loop_
_entity_poly.entity_id
_entity_poly.type
_entity_poly.pdbx_seq_one_letter_code
_entity_poly.pdbx_strand_id
1 'polypeptide(L)'
;NHLIGLGVAGFRIDAAKHMWPGDLRIIYDRLQNLNTDHGFPSGARPYIYQEVIDLGSEAVSRDEYTPLAAVTEFKFGMELSR
;
A
#
# COMPACT_ATOMS: atom_id res chain seq x y z
N ASN A 1 -12.47 -7.45 2.06
CA ASN A 1 -12.85 -7.32 3.48
C ASN A 1 -12.81 -8.62 4.29
N HIS A 2 -13.01 -9.81 3.70
CA HIS A 2 -12.92 -11.08 4.45
C HIS A 2 -11.62 -11.24 5.26
N LEU A 3 -10.46 -10.97 4.66
CA LEU A 3 -9.15 -11.06 5.33
C LEU A 3 -9.00 -10.11 6.52
N ILE A 4 -9.54 -8.90 6.42
CA ILE A 4 -9.57 -7.94 7.53
C ILE A 4 -10.42 -8.50 8.68
N GLY A 5 -11.56 -9.11 8.35
CA GLY A 5 -12.42 -9.78 9.32
C GLY A 5 -11.72 -10.91 10.07
N LEU A 6 -10.81 -11.63 9.40
CA LEU A 6 -9.97 -12.68 10.01
C LEU A 6 -8.80 -12.14 10.86
N GLY A 7 -8.61 -10.81 10.92
CA GLY A 7 -7.57 -10.19 11.76
C GLY A 7 -6.32 -9.72 11.02
N VAL A 8 -6.31 -9.73 9.68
CA VAL A 8 -5.18 -9.15 8.91
C VAL A 8 -5.07 -7.65 9.16
N ALA A 9 -3.88 -7.19 9.55
CA ALA A 9 -3.59 -5.79 9.89
C ALA A 9 -3.36 -4.87 8.68
N GLY A 10 -3.08 -5.44 7.50
CA GLY A 10 -2.65 -4.67 6.33
C GLY A 10 -2.30 -5.53 5.13
N PHE A 11 -1.94 -4.86 4.03
CA PHE A 11 -1.67 -5.48 2.74
C PHE A 11 -0.42 -4.91 2.08
N ARG A 12 0.39 -5.81 1.51
CA ARG A 12 1.35 -5.51 0.47
C ARG A 12 0.63 -5.59 -0.87
N ILE A 13 0.58 -4.49 -1.60
CA ILE A 13 -0.01 -4.49 -2.94
C ILE A 13 1.09 -4.79 -3.93
N ASP A 14 1.07 -6.03 -4.43
CA ASP A 14 1.94 -6.51 -5.48
C ASP A 14 1.75 -5.71 -6.76
N ALA A 15 2.85 -5.46 -7.48
CA ALA A 15 2.78 -4.91 -8.83
C ALA A 15 1.93 -3.62 -8.94
N ALA A 16 1.87 -2.81 -7.87
CA ALA A 16 0.98 -1.64 -7.79
C ALA A 16 1.24 -0.65 -8.92
N LYS A 17 2.49 -0.56 -9.40
CA LYS A 17 2.90 0.21 -10.59
C LYS A 17 2.08 -0.07 -11.86
N HIS A 18 1.52 -1.27 -11.96
CA HIS A 18 0.76 -1.73 -13.12
C HIS A 18 -0.75 -1.52 -12.99
N MET A 19 -1.20 -0.86 -11.92
CA MET A 19 -2.60 -0.50 -11.70
C MET A 19 -2.73 1.02 -11.69
N TRP A 20 -3.82 1.55 -12.27
CA TRP A 20 -4.06 2.98 -12.20
C TRP A 20 -4.25 3.43 -10.73
N PRO A 21 -3.61 4.53 -10.30
CA PRO A 21 -3.78 5.05 -8.93
C PRO A 21 -5.25 5.30 -8.56
N GLY A 22 -6.08 5.69 -9.53
CA GLY A 22 -7.53 5.87 -9.35
C GLY A 22 -8.25 4.57 -8.98
N ASP A 23 -7.91 3.46 -9.63
CA ASP A 23 -8.52 2.15 -9.35
C ASP A 23 -8.12 1.65 -7.97
N LEU A 24 -6.83 1.81 -7.60
CA LEU A 24 -6.32 1.48 -6.27
C LEU A 24 -7.03 2.30 -5.18
N ARG A 25 -7.23 3.60 -5.40
CA ARG A 25 -7.99 4.46 -4.46
C ARG A 25 -9.38 3.91 -4.20
N ILE A 26 -10.11 3.54 -5.25
CA ILE A 26 -11.46 2.95 -5.13
C ILE A 26 -11.43 1.66 -4.32
N ILE A 27 -10.42 0.81 -4.50
CA ILE A 27 -10.26 -0.42 -3.72
C ILE A 27 -10.00 -0.09 -2.26
N TYR A 28 -9.07 0.81 -1.97
CA TYR A 28 -8.69 1.18 -0.60
C TYR A 28 -9.85 1.84 0.16
N ASP A 29 -10.61 2.72 -0.49
CA ASP A 29 -11.79 3.37 0.11
C ASP A 29 -12.87 2.37 0.53
N ARG A 30 -12.95 1.22 -0.15
CA ARG A 30 -13.91 0.13 0.17
C ARG A 30 -13.43 -0.83 1.25
N LEU A 31 -12.20 -0.69 1.75
CA LEU A 31 -11.71 -1.51 2.86
C LEU A 31 -12.47 -1.17 4.14
N GLN A 32 -12.73 -2.19 4.95
CA GLN A 32 -13.24 -2.01 6.30
C GLN A 32 -12.14 -1.53 7.25
N ASN A 33 -12.54 -0.99 8.40
CA ASN A 33 -11.64 -0.81 9.52
C ASN A 33 -11.22 -2.19 10.07
N LEU A 34 -10.07 -2.22 10.75
CA LEU A 34 -9.53 -3.42 11.38
C LEU A 34 -10.46 -3.93 12.48
N ASN A 35 -10.46 -5.25 12.65
CA ASN A 35 -11.36 -5.91 13.59
C ASN A 35 -10.93 -5.67 15.05
N THR A 36 -11.80 -5.05 15.84
CA THR A 36 -11.54 -4.72 17.26
C THR A 36 -11.38 -5.96 18.14
N ASP A 37 -11.95 -7.10 17.76
CA ASP A 37 -11.82 -8.36 18.50
C ASP A 37 -10.38 -8.88 18.51
N HIS A 38 -9.54 -8.42 17.58
CA HIS A 38 -8.12 -8.73 17.48
C HIS A 38 -7.21 -7.66 18.13
N GLY A 39 -7.78 -6.76 18.95
CA GLY A 39 -7.01 -5.77 19.73
C GLY A 39 -6.66 -4.49 18.97
N PHE A 40 -7.20 -4.28 17.76
CA PHE A 40 -7.06 -3.00 17.06
C PHE A 40 -8.00 -1.94 17.65
N PRO A 41 -7.60 -0.66 17.69
CA PRO A 41 -8.48 0.41 18.14
C PRO A 41 -9.63 0.61 17.15
N SER A 42 -10.79 1.05 17.67
CA SER A 42 -11.94 1.38 16.81
C SER A 42 -11.56 2.43 15.78
N GLY A 43 -11.95 2.21 14.52
CA GLY A 43 -11.62 3.11 13.41
C GLY A 43 -10.23 2.92 12.81
N ALA A 44 -9.41 1.99 13.31
CA ALA A 44 -8.11 1.70 12.72
C ALA A 44 -8.27 1.24 11.27
N ARG A 45 -7.55 1.87 10.33
CA ARG A 45 -7.52 1.48 8.92
C ARG A 45 -6.40 0.45 8.70
N PRO A 46 -6.57 -0.50 7.77
CA PRO A 46 -5.50 -1.43 7.42
C PRO A 46 -4.28 -0.68 6.89
N TYR A 47 -3.08 -1.09 7.29
CA TYR A 47 -1.85 -0.54 6.76
C TYR A 47 -1.63 -1.03 5.33
N ILE A 48 -1.36 -0.12 4.41
CA ILE A 48 -1.13 -0.44 2.99
C ILE A 48 0.26 0.04 2.61
N TYR A 49 1.00 -0.82 1.94
CA TYR A 49 2.21 -0.44 1.25
C TYR A 49 2.24 -1.05 -0.15
N GLN A 50 2.72 -0.25 -1.10
CA GLN A 50 2.57 -0.51 -2.53
C GLN A 50 3.93 -0.78 -3.13
N GLU A 51 4.05 -1.87 -3.88
CA GLU A 51 5.23 -2.11 -4.68
C GLU A 51 5.19 -1.24 -5.94
N VAL A 52 5.98 -0.17 -5.92
CA VAL A 52 6.23 0.67 -7.09
C VAL A 52 7.73 0.81 -7.27
N ILE A 53 8.29 0.04 -8.21
CA ILE A 53 9.72 0.11 -8.53
C ILE A 53 9.96 1.39 -9.32
N ASP A 54 10.49 2.44 -8.69
CA ASP A 54 10.84 3.69 -9.36
C ASP A 54 12.33 4.01 -9.18
N LEU A 55 13.10 3.81 -10.25
CA LEU A 55 14.54 4.08 -10.29
C LEU A 55 14.87 5.42 -10.97
N GLY A 56 13.86 6.23 -11.34
CA GLY A 56 14.03 7.58 -11.90
C GLY A 56 14.16 7.68 -13.43
N SER A 57 13.98 6.58 -14.17
CA SER A 57 14.08 6.55 -15.65
C SER A 57 12.78 6.17 -16.37
N GLU A 58 11.66 6.09 -15.64
CA GLU A 58 10.38 5.61 -16.16
C GLU A 58 9.31 6.70 -16.08
N ALA A 59 8.28 6.57 -16.93
CA ALA A 59 7.18 7.54 -16.99
C ALA A 59 6.27 7.50 -15.76
N VAL A 60 6.14 6.34 -15.13
CA VAL A 60 5.33 6.15 -13.92
C VAL A 60 6.19 6.41 -12.69
N SER A 61 5.82 7.44 -11.93
CA SER A 61 6.50 7.85 -10.71
C SER A 61 5.84 7.23 -9.49
N ARG A 62 6.64 6.90 -8.48
CA ARG A 62 6.12 6.51 -7.16
C ARG A 62 5.24 7.60 -6.52
N ASP A 63 5.48 8.86 -6.86
CA ASP A 63 4.79 10.00 -6.25
C ASP A 63 3.31 10.06 -6.63
N GLU A 64 2.91 9.34 -7.69
CA GLU A 64 1.50 9.14 -8.05
C GLU A 64 0.76 8.24 -7.05
N TYR A 65 1.49 7.40 -6.31
CA TYR A 65 0.97 6.39 -5.38
C TYR A 65 1.14 6.79 -3.90
N THR A 66 2.11 7.65 -3.58
CA THR A 66 2.36 8.18 -2.22
C THR A 66 1.13 8.82 -1.56
N PRO A 67 0.25 9.56 -2.27
CA PRO A 67 -0.98 10.09 -1.67
C PRO A 67 -2.00 9.02 -1.27
N LEU A 68 -1.88 7.79 -1.79
CA LEU A 68 -2.80 6.70 -1.49
C LEU A 68 -2.39 5.93 -0.23
N ALA A 69 -1.10 5.61 -0.11
CA ALA A 69 -0.53 4.81 0.97
C ALA A 69 1.00 4.84 0.91
N ALA A 70 1.67 4.11 1.80
CA ALA A 70 3.12 3.94 1.74
C ALA A 70 3.55 3.27 0.42
N VAL A 71 4.77 3.57 -0.03
CA VAL A 71 5.36 3.01 -1.25
C VAL A 71 6.76 2.48 -0.92
N THR A 72 7.13 1.35 -1.51
CA THR A 72 8.46 0.76 -1.38
C THR A 72 9.53 1.67 -1.99
N GLU A 73 10.51 2.11 -1.18
CA GLU A 73 11.66 2.89 -1.64
C GLU A 73 12.80 1.96 -2.10
N PHE A 74 12.80 1.63 -3.39
CA PHE A 74 13.84 0.78 -3.99
C PHE A 74 15.21 1.48 -4.08
N LYS A 75 15.25 2.83 -4.13
CA LYS A 75 16.54 3.55 -4.17
C LYS A 75 17.33 3.36 -2.88
N PHE A 76 16.65 3.19 -1.73
CA PHE A 76 17.32 2.94 -0.45
C PHE A 76 18.18 1.68 -0.48
N GLY A 77 17.65 0.57 -0.99
CA GLY A 77 18.41 -0.67 -1.15
C GLY A 77 19.58 -0.54 -2.12
N MET A 78 19.39 0.19 -3.22
CA MET A 78 20.47 0.43 -4.18
C MET A 78 21.59 1.30 -3.59
N GLU A 79 21.26 2.36 -2.85
CA GLU A 79 22.26 3.24 -2.23
C GLU A 79 23.07 2.52 -1.16
N LEU A 80 22.46 1.62 -0.37
CA LEU A 80 23.19 0.80 0.61
C LEU A 80 24.11 -0.26 -0.02
N SER A 81 23.87 -0.62 -1.29
CA SER A 81 24.67 -1.63 -1.99
C SER A 81 25.95 -1.08 -2.65
N ARG A 82 26.18 0.24 -2.56
CA ARG A 82 27.39 0.93 -3.00
C ARG A 82 28.48 0.88 -1.94
#